data_AF-A0A7C2HBF9-F1
#
_entry.id   AF-A0A7C2HBF9-F1
#
_cell.length_a   1.000
_cell.length_b   1.000
_cell.length_c   1.000
_cell.angle_alpha   90.00
_cell.angle_beta   90.00
_cell.angle_gamma   90.00
#
_symmetry.space_group_name_H-M   'P 1'
#
loop_
_entity.id
_entity.type
_entity.pdbx_description
1 polymer ?
#
loop_
_entity_poly.entity_id
_entity_poly.type
_entity_poly.pdbx_seq_one_letter_code
_entity_poly.pdbx_strand_id
1 'polypeptide(L)'
;MKRLVESSGVEVAFREVDVVTTGTFGAMCSSGAIINLGHSDPPIKIEKAWINDVPICHPGAAVDLYIGATAMSERQPFEYGGGHVIEDLVSCKEVELRATSYGTDCYPRTQIRTHLTKDDLNQFHLLNFRNCYQRYACAVNSRDETIYTYMGKLLPRMKNATYSGAGELNPLMNDPD
;
A
#
# COMPACT_ATOMS: atom_id res chain seq x y z
N MET A 1 -27.21 6.60 1.25
CA MET A 1 -27.45 7.93 0.65
C MET A 1 -28.55 7.91 -0.42
N LYS A 2 -28.38 7.29 -1.60
CA LYS A 2 -29.41 7.29 -2.69
C LYS A 2 -30.82 6.94 -2.20
N ARG A 3 -30.99 5.81 -1.49
CA ARG A 3 -32.29 5.41 -0.91
C ARG A 3 -32.90 6.42 0.07
N LEU A 4 -32.07 7.10 0.87
CA LEU A 4 -32.53 8.10 1.85
C LEU A 4 -32.98 9.38 1.15
N VAL A 5 -32.25 9.79 0.10
CA VAL A 5 -32.66 10.92 -0.76
C VAL A 5 -33.97 10.59 -1.49
N GLU A 6 -34.09 9.38 -2.03
CA GLU A 6 -35.32 8.92 -2.71
C GLU A 6 -36.52 8.85 -1.76
N SER A 7 -36.33 8.41 -0.52
CA SER A 7 -37.43 8.24 0.46
C SER A 7 -37.80 9.53 1.19
N SER A 8 -36.82 10.40 1.44
CA SER A 8 -36.93 11.47 2.44
C SER A 8 -36.45 12.84 1.96
N GLY A 9 -35.91 12.93 0.74
CA GLY A 9 -35.43 14.17 0.16
C GLY A 9 -33.98 14.52 0.53
N VAL A 10 -33.40 15.45 -0.24
CA VAL A 10 -31.99 15.86 -0.13
C VAL A 10 -31.69 16.58 1.19
N GLU A 11 -32.57 17.49 1.63
CA GLU A 11 -32.40 18.27 2.87
C GLU A 11 -32.33 17.40 4.13
N VAL A 12 -33.19 16.39 4.22
CA VAL A 12 -33.18 15.44 5.35
C VAL A 12 -31.90 14.61 5.33
N ALA A 13 -31.51 14.13 4.14
CA ALA A 13 -30.30 13.32 4.01
C ALA A 13 -29.03 14.07 4.42
N PHE A 14 -28.91 15.36 4.09
CA PHE A 14 -27.79 16.20 4.54
C PHE A 14 -27.80 16.49 6.04
N ARG A 15 -28.97 16.46 6.68
CA ARG A 15 -29.08 16.65 8.13
C ARG A 15 -28.72 15.38 8.92
N GLU A 16 -29.00 14.21 8.34
CA GLU A 16 -28.80 12.91 9.01
C GLU A 16 -27.45 12.26 8.70
N VAL A 17 -26.74 12.71 7.65
CA VAL A 17 -25.50 12.09 7.18
C VAL A 17 -24.38 13.12 7.09
N ASP A 18 -23.41 13.04 8.00
CA ASP A 18 -22.24 13.92 8.00
C ASP A 18 -21.16 13.52 6.99
N VAL A 19 -20.96 12.20 6.77
CA VAL A 19 -19.90 11.68 5.90
C VAL A 19 -20.41 10.53 5.05
N VAL A 20 -20.22 10.64 3.73
CA VAL A 20 -20.42 9.53 2.78
C VAL A 20 -19.06 9.03 2.34
N THR A 21 -18.79 7.74 2.54
CA THR A 21 -17.57 7.09 2.05
C THR A 21 -17.92 5.97 1.08
N THR A 22 -17.09 5.79 0.06
CA THR A 22 -17.15 4.63 -0.82
C THR A 22 -15.75 4.12 -1.12
N GLY A 23 -15.56 2.82 -0.96
CA GLY A 23 -14.32 2.13 -1.30
C GLY A 23 -14.48 1.29 -2.56
N THR A 24 -13.35 1.03 -3.22
CA THR A 24 -13.25 0.00 -4.25
C THR A 24 -12.15 -0.96 -3.88
N PHE A 25 -12.26 -2.19 -4.35
CA PHE A 25 -11.15 -3.12 -4.33
C PHE A 25 -10.44 -3.02 -5.68
N GLY A 26 -9.24 -2.46 -5.69
CA GLY A 26 -8.47 -2.22 -6.90
C GLY A 26 -6.97 -2.19 -6.63
N ALA A 27 -6.18 -2.45 -7.66
CA ALA A 27 -4.73 -2.38 -7.58
C ALA A 27 -4.30 -0.91 -7.40
N MET A 28 -3.69 -0.60 -6.24
CA MET A 28 -3.21 0.74 -5.91
C MET A 28 -1.71 0.70 -5.59
N CYS A 29 -0.93 1.49 -6.32
CA CYS A 29 0.53 1.51 -6.22
C CYS A 29 1.08 2.32 -5.03
N SER A 30 0.24 3.13 -4.38
CA SER A 30 0.58 4.01 -3.25
C SER A 30 0.37 3.37 -1.88
N SER A 31 0.06 2.07 -1.83
CA SER A 31 -0.18 1.30 -0.60
C SER A 31 1.13 0.83 0.03
N GLY A 32 1.18 0.78 1.35
CA GLY A 32 2.25 0.15 2.10
C GLY A 32 1.98 0.14 3.60
N ALA A 33 3.03 -0.07 4.38
CA ALA A 33 2.95 0.01 5.82
C ALA A 33 4.22 0.61 6.43
N ILE A 34 4.06 1.40 7.49
CA ILE A 34 5.15 1.83 8.36
C ILE A 34 5.18 0.89 9.56
N ILE A 35 6.36 0.38 9.88
CA ILE A 35 6.60 -0.46 11.06
C ILE A 35 7.71 0.13 11.92
N ASN A 36 7.61 -0.09 13.23
CA ASN A 36 8.71 0.09 14.17
C ASN A 36 9.03 -1.26 14.81
N LEU A 37 10.27 -1.72 14.64
CA LEU A 37 10.70 -3.04 15.10
C LEU A 37 10.97 -3.12 16.62
N GLY A 38 11.15 -1.98 17.28
CA GLY A 38 11.91 -1.93 18.53
C GLY A 38 13.40 -2.19 18.32
N HIS A 39 14.20 -1.86 19.34
CA HIS A 39 15.64 -2.08 19.28
C HIS A 39 16.01 -3.49 19.74
N SER A 40 16.97 -4.07 19.05
CA SER A 40 17.77 -5.19 19.58
C SER A 40 18.69 -4.73 20.70
N ASP A 41 19.27 -5.68 21.44
CA ASP A 41 20.38 -5.43 22.36
C ASP A 41 21.64 -6.21 21.91
N PRO A 42 22.77 -5.55 21.59
CA PRO A 42 22.95 -4.11 21.45
C PRO A 42 22.07 -3.46 20.36
N PRO A 43 21.84 -2.14 20.42
CA PRO A 43 20.98 -1.43 19.48
C PRO A 43 21.61 -1.29 18.09
N ILE A 44 20.75 -1.22 17.07
CA ILE A 44 21.11 -1.05 15.66
C ILE A 44 20.50 0.24 15.10
N LYS A 45 21.20 0.88 14.15
CA LYS A 45 20.63 1.89 13.27
C LYS A 45 20.62 1.35 11.86
N ILE A 46 19.48 0.85 11.42
CA ILE A 46 19.36 0.11 10.16
C ILE A 46 19.71 1.03 8.98
N GLU A 47 20.46 0.49 8.03
CA GLU A 47 20.78 1.14 6.75
C GLU A 47 20.01 0.47 5.61
N LYS A 48 19.99 -0.86 5.60
CA LYS A 48 19.23 -1.68 4.64
C LYS A 48 18.53 -2.80 5.37
N ALA A 49 17.32 -3.13 4.94
CA ALA A 49 16.55 -4.23 5.49
C ALA A 49 15.79 -5.00 4.41
N TRP A 50 15.52 -6.26 4.71
CA TRP A 50 14.71 -7.18 3.93
C TRP A 50 13.78 -7.92 4.87
N ILE A 51 12.53 -8.13 4.45
CA ILE A 51 11.62 -9.08 5.09
C ILE A 51 11.24 -10.13 4.05
N ASN A 52 11.50 -11.40 4.33
CA ASN A 52 11.30 -12.51 3.37
C ASN A 52 11.91 -12.19 1.98
N ASP A 53 13.14 -11.66 1.97
CA ASP A 53 13.88 -11.24 0.77
C ASP A 53 13.22 -10.09 -0.04
N VAL A 54 12.20 -9.42 0.50
CA VAL A 54 11.63 -8.19 -0.05
C VAL A 54 12.41 -6.99 0.53
N PRO A 55 13.03 -6.14 -0.30
CA PRO A 55 13.75 -4.97 0.19
C PRO A 55 12.77 -3.97 0.80
N ILE A 56 13.08 -3.50 2.00
CA ILE A 56 12.27 -2.57 2.76
C ILE A 56 12.97 -1.21 2.78
N CYS A 57 12.23 -0.14 2.55
CA CYS A 57 12.80 1.21 2.63
C CYS A 57 12.99 1.59 4.10
N HIS A 58 14.05 2.35 4.39
CA HIS A 58 14.27 2.97 5.69
C HIS A 58 13.84 4.44 5.65
N PRO A 59 12.58 4.78 5.96
CA PRO A 59 12.04 6.13 5.83
C PRO A 59 12.41 7.07 6.99
N GLY A 60 12.89 6.54 8.13
CA GLY A 60 12.78 7.23 9.42
C GLY A 60 14.03 7.17 10.30
N ALA A 61 13.81 7.02 11.62
CA ALA A 61 14.88 6.89 12.61
C ALA A 61 15.41 5.44 12.67
N ALA A 62 16.15 5.06 13.71
CA ALA A 62 17.05 3.91 13.70
C ALA A 62 16.45 2.53 13.36
N VAL A 63 15.16 2.32 13.62
CA VAL A 63 14.46 1.03 13.39
C VAL A 63 13.05 1.22 12.78
N ASP A 64 12.82 2.37 12.16
CA ASP A 64 11.58 2.66 11.43
C ASP A 64 11.72 2.21 9.98
N LEU A 65 10.80 1.37 9.50
CA LEU A 65 10.84 0.81 8.16
C LEU A 65 9.51 1.06 7.42
N TYR A 66 9.59 1.23 6.10
CA TYR A 66 8.43 1.32 5.21
C TYR A 66 8.41 0.14 4.24
N ILE A 67 7.38 -0.69 4.37
CA ILE A 67 7.08 -1.79 3.47
C ILE A 67 6.22 -1.24 2.32
N GLY A 68 6.82 -1.03 1.15
CA GLY A 68 6.07 -0.66 -0.04
C GLY A 68 5.33 -1.87 -0.61
N ALA A 69 4.01 -1.80 -0.79
CA ALA A 69 3.23 -2.94 -1.25
C ALA A 69 3.63 -3.44 -2.66
N THR A 70 4.24 -2.55 -3.46
CA THR A 70 4.72 -2.83 -4.82
C THR A 70 6.17 -3.34 -4.87
N ALA A 71 6.88 -3.37 -3.74
CA ALA A 71 8.23 -3.92 -3.68
C ALA A 71 8.17 -5.42 -4.03
N MET A 72 9.11 -5.88 -4.85
CA MET A 72 9.21 -7.28 -5.25
C MET A 72 10.29 -7.98 -4.43
N SER A 73 10.07 -9.25 -4.12
CA SER A 73 11.13 -10.11 -3.58
C SER A 73 12.31 -10.16 -4.55
N GLU A 74 13.53 -10.05 -4.02
CA GLU A 74 14.75 -10.22 -4.81
C GLU A 74 14.94 -11.67 -5.29
N ARG A 75 14.32 -12.65 -4.61
CA ARG A 75 14.42 -14.08 -4.95
C ARG A 75 13.23 -14.62 -5.71
N GLN A 76 12.03 -14.13 -5.43
CA GLN A 76 10.77 -14.56 -6.04
C GLN A 76 10.03 -13.38 -6.66
N PRO A 77 10.62 -12.67 -7.65
CA PRO A 77 9.97 -11.55 -8.29
C PRO A 77 8.65 -12.00 -8.94
N PHE A 78 7.65 -11.12 -8.97
CA PHE A 78 6.29 -11.37 -9.46
C PHE A 78 5.43 -12.37 -8.66
N GLU A 79 6.03 -13.25 -7.85
CA GLU A 79 5.32 -14.22 -7.01
C GLU A 79 5.15 -13.72 -5.57
N TYR A 80 6.16 -13.03 -5.03
CA TYR A 80 6.15 -12.51 -3.67
C TYR A 80 6.67 -11.06 -3.61
N GLY A 81 6.22 -10.30 -2.62
CA GLY A 81 6.49 -8.87 -2.54
C GLY A 81 5.94 -8.21 -1.28
N GLY A 82 6.05 -6.89 -1.20
CA GLY A 82 5.69 -6.14 0.00
C GLY A 82 4.21 -6.26 0.37
N GLY A 83 3.31 -6.37 -0.61
CA GLY A 83 1.89 -6.66 -0.35
C GLY A 83 1.68 -7.98 0.38
N HIS A 84 2.42 -9.03 -0.02
CA HIS A 84 2.39 -10.33 0.63
C HIS A 84 3.02 -10.29 2.03
N VAL A 85 4.13 -9.57 2.22
CA VAL A 85 4.71 -9.35 3.56
C VAL A 85 3.70 -8.68 4.50
N ILE A 86 3.00 -7.65 4.03
CA ILE A 86 1.97 -6.97 4.81
C ILE A 86 0.83 -7.93 5.15
N GLU A 87 0.34 -8.71 4.19
CA GLU A 87 -0.70 -9.72 4.40
C GLU A 87 -0.27 -10.77 5.43
N ASP A 88 0.96 -11.28 5.31
CA ASP A 88 1.52 -12.29 6.22
C ASP A 88 1.62 -11.73 7.64
N LEU A 89 2.15 -10.52 7.81
CA LEU A 89 2.19 -9.84 9.11
C LEU A 89 0.80 -9.61 9.69
N VAL A 90 -0.15 -9.07 8.91
CA VAL A 90 -1.55 -8.87 9.34
C VAL A 90 -2.18 -10.19 9.83
N SER A 91 -1.84 -11.29 9.14
CA SER A 91 -2.27 -12.65 9.46
C SER A 91 -1.51 -13.31 10.62
N CYS A 92 -0.64 -12.57 11.34
CA CYS A 92 0.27 -13.09 12.37
C CYS A 92 1.18 -14.23 11.91
N LYS A 93 1.50 -14.32 10.61
CA LYS A 93 2.50 -15.27 10.15
C LYS A 93 3.89 -14.75 10.47
N GLU A 94 4.79 -15.68 10.76
CA GLU A 94 6.19 -15.40 11.00
C GLU A 94 6.89 -15.04 9.68
N VAL A 95 7.72 -14.00 9.72
CA VAL A 95 8.53 -13.53 8.58
C VAL A 95 9.99 -13.37 9.00
N GLU A 96 10.93 -13.65 8.10
CA GLU A 96 12.36 -13.45 8.35
C GLU A 96 12.73 -11.99 8.09
N LEU A 97 13.26 -11.31 9.10
CA LEU A 97 13.89 -9.99 8.98
C LEU A 97 15.41 -10.15 8.86
N ARG A 98 15.98 -9.50 7.84
CA ARG A 98 17.42 -9.24 7.71
C ARG A 98 17.66 -7.75 7.66
N ALA A 99 18.65 -7.26 8.41
CA ALA A 99 19.05 -5.86 8.36
C ALA A 99 20.57 -5.70 8.49
N THR A 100 21.10 -4.65 7.86
CA THR A 100 22.51 -4.25 7.95
C THR A 100 22.61 -2.79 8.37
N SER A 101 23.72 -2.43 9.00
CA SER A 101 24.07 -1.09 9.47
C SER A 101 25.58 -0.86 9.34
N TYR A 102 25.97 0.40 9.15
CA TYR A 102 27.37 0.83 9.19
C TYR A 102 27.99 0.80 10.60
N GLY A 103 27.17 0.75 11.65
CA GLY A 103 27.62 0.73 13.05
C GLY A 103 28.16 2.07 13.55
N THR A 104 27.87 2.39 14.81
CA THR A 104 28.43 3.54 15.54
C THR A 104 28.61 3.17 17.02
N ASP A 105 29.28 4.03 17.81
CA ASP A 105 29.42 3.80 19.26
C ASP A 105 28.07 3.73 19.98
N CYS A 106 27.06 4.48 19.53
CA CYS A 106 25.70 4.45 20.08
C CYS A 106 24.79 3.36 19.47
N TYR A 107 25.15 2.81 18.31
CA TYR A 107 24.46 1.72 17.63
C TYR A 107 25.48 0.69 17.13
N PRO A 108 26.10 -0.09 18.04
CA PRO A 108 27.26 -0.89 17.69
C PRO A 108 26.89 -2.15 16.88
N ARG A 109 25.62 -2.54 16.86
CA ARG A 109 25.18 -3.69 16.07
C ARG A 109 25.15 -3.36 14.59
N THR A 110 25.85 -4.16 13.78
CA THR A 110 25.96 -3.97 12.33
C THR A 110 25.04 -4.90 11.53
N GLN A 111 24.53 -5.97 12.13
CA GLN A 111 23.66 -6.95 11.45
C GLN A 111 22.58 -7.51 12.39
N ILE A 112 21.40 -7.75 11.82
CA ILE A 112 20.31 -8.52 12.42
C ILE A 112 19.82 -9.55 11.41
N ARG A 113 19.58 -10.77 11.91
CA ARG A 113 18.79 -11.79 11.24
C ARG A 113 17.93 -12.47 12.28
N THR A 114 16.61 -12.35 12.15
CA THR A 114 15.65 -12.92 13.10
C THR A 114 14.35 -13.24 12.39
N HIS A 115 13.48 -13.95 13.07
CA HIS A 115 12.08 -14.08 12.68
C HIS A 115 11.24 -13.20 13.60
N LEU A 116 10.13 -12.67 13.08
CA LEU A 116 9.18 -11.86 13.83
C LEU A 116 7.77 -12.02 13.28
N THR A 117 6.79 -11.66 14.11
CA THR A 117 5.38 -11.50 13.76
C THR A 117 4.96 -10.05 13.99
N LYS A 118 3.70 -9.70 13.70
CA LYS A 118 3.19 -8.35 14.01
C LYS A 118 3.17 -8.05 15.50
N ASP A 119 3.11 -9.07 16.36
CA ASP A 119 2.99 -8.90 17.81
C ASP A 119 4.35 -8.55 18.47
N ASP A 120 5.46 -8.74 17.74
CA ASP A 120 6.79 -8.30 18.13
C ASP A 120 7.09 -6.83 17.75
N LEU A 121 6.23 -6.22 16.92
CA LEU A 121 6.41 -4.85 16.45
C LEU A 121 5.85 -3.86 17.47
N ASN A 122 6.62 -2.80 17.77
CA ASN A 122 6.13 -1.68 18.58
C ASN A 122 4.98 -0.93 17.88
N GLN A 123 5.07 -0.81 16.54
CA GLN A 123 4.09 -0.11 15.73
C GLN A 123 3.93 -0.80 14.37
N PHE A 124 2.69 -0.86 13.89
CA PHE A 124 2.36 -1.33 12.56
C PHE A 124 1.17 -0.54 12.01
N HIS A 125 1.46 0.40 11.11
CA HIS A 125 0.48 1.31 10.54
C HIS A 125 0.38 1.08 9.03
N LEU A 126 -0.82 0.70 8.56
CA LEU A 126 -1.11 0.72 7.13
C LEU A 126 -1.14 2.17 6.65
N LEU A 127 -0.39 2.44 5.60
CA LEU A 127 -0.26 3.77 5.02
C LEU A 127 -0.63 3.71 3.55
N ASN A 128 -1.39 4.70 3.11
CA ASN A 128 -1.55 4.97 1.71
C ASN A 128 -1.25 6.42 1.41
N PHE A 129 -0.27 6.69 0.54
CA PHE A 129 0.11 8.05 0.20
C PHE A 129 -0.98 8.79 -0.60
N ARG A 130 -1.78 8.06 -1.39
CA ARG A 130 -2.76 8.63 -2.32
C ARG A 130 -3.89 7.65 -2.63
N ASN A 131 -5.06 7.81 -1.99
CA ASN A 131 -6.23 6.97 -2.26
C ASN A 131 -7.56 7.72 -2.43
N CYS A 132 -7.58 9.04 -2.19
CA CYS A 132 -8.78 9.85 -2.38
C CYS A 132 -8.73 10.48 -3.77
N TYR A 133 -9.57 10.01 -4.68
CA TYR A 133 -9.68 10.53 -6.04
C TYR A 133 -11.14 10.83 -6.37
N GLN A 134 -11.42 12.03 -6.84
CA GLN A 134 -12.70 12.34 -7.48
C GLN A 134 -12.79 11.63 -8.84
N ARG A 135 -11.75 11.77 -9.66
CA ARG A 135 -11.61 11.12 -10.98
C ARG A 135 -10.26 10.42 -11.08
N TYR A 136 -10.22 9.32 -11.82
CA TYR A 136 -8.98 8.65 -12.19
C TYR A 136 -8.78 8.67 -13.71
N ALA A 137 -7.55 8.45 -14.15
CA ALA A 137 -7.26 8.39 -15.57
C ALA A 137 -7.81 7.10 -16.20
N CYS A 138 -8.28 7.22 -17.45
CA CYS A 138 -8.58 6.09 -18.32
C CYS A 138 -7.44 5.94 -19.32
N ALA A 139 -6.83 4.75 -19.36
CA ALA A 139 -5.76 4.44 -20.28
C ALA A 139 -6.30 3.65 -21.48
N VAL A 140 -6.00 4.14 -22.68
CA VAL A 140 -6.27 3.48 -23.97
C VAL A 140 -5.02 3.51 -24.83
N ASN A 141 -4.95 2.65 -25.84
CA ASN A 141 -3.82 2.58 -26.77
C ASN A 141 -4.25 2.92 -28.20
N SER A 142 -3.80 4.07 -28.70
CA SER A 142 -4.07 4.52 -30.07
C SER A 142 -3.11 3.93 -31.13
N ARG A 143 -2.06 3.22 -30.73
CA ARG A 143 -1.08 2.61 -31.65
C ARG A 143 -1.64 1.35 -32.32
N ASP A 144 -0.92 0.86 -33.33
CA ASP A 144 -1.24 -0.39 -34.04
C ASP A 144 -0.70 -1.67 -33.38
N GLU A 145 0.13 -1.53 -32.35
CA GLU A 145 0.75 -2.62 -31.59
C GLU A 145 0.27 -2.67 -30.13
N THR A 146 0.33 -3.85 -29.51
CA THR A 146 -0.08 -4.03 -28.10
C THR A 146 0.94 -3.41 -27.15
N ILE A 147 0.48 -2.63 -26.18
CA ILE A 147 1.31 -2.08 -25.10
C ILE A 147 1.13 -2.95 -23.85
N TYR A 148 2.24 -3.33 -23.22
CA TYR A 148 2.27 -4.04 -21.95
C TYR A 148 2.59 -3.05 -20.82
N THR A 149 1.65 -2.88 -19.89
CA THR A 149 1.81 -1.99 -18.74
C THR A 149 1.76 -2.78 -17.44
N TYR A 150 2.17 -2.18 -16.33
CA TYR A 150 2.02 -2.80 -15.01
C TYR A 150 0.55 -3.00 -14.59
N MET A 151 -0.41 -2.32 -15.25
CA MET A 151 -1.85 -2.48 -15.03
C MET A 151 -2.50 -3.49 -15.99
N GLY A 152 -1.71 -4.14 -16.86
CA GLY A 152 -2.21 -5.07 -17.87
C GLY A 152 -1.92 -4.61 -19.30
N LYS A 153 -2.50 -5.33 -20.28
CA LYS A 153 -2.29 -5.08 -21.71
C LYS A 153 -3.29 -4.05 -22.23
N LEU A 154 -2.81 -3.11 -23.04
CA LEU A 154 -3.64 -2.21 -23.85
C LEU A 154 -3.54 -2.61 -25.32
N LEU A 155 -4.66 -3.05 -25.88
CA LEU A 155 -4.79 -3.55 -27.24
C LEU A 155 -4.75 -2.41 -28.27
N PRO A 156 -4.24 -2.66 -29.48
CA PRO A 156 -4.17 -1.67 -30.55
C PRO A 156 -5.49 -0.98 -30.87
N ARG A 157 -5.42 0.23 -31.40
CA ARG A 157 -6.55 0.99 -31.96
C ARG A 157 -7.75 1.10 -31.00
N MET A 158 -7.45 1.41 -29.74
CA MET A 158 -8.40 1.66 -28.66
C MET A 158 -9.38 0.49 -28.40
N LYS A 159 -8.96 -0.75 -28.68
CA LYS A 159 -9.82 -1.94 -28.53
C LYS A 159 -10.18 -2.29 -27.08
N ASN A 160 -9.45 -1.76 -26.11
CA ASN A 160 -9.82 -1.83 -24.70
C ASN A 160 -9.41 -0.55 -23.96
N ALA A 161 -9.95 -0.41 -22.76
CA ALA A 161 -9.62 0.64 -21.82
C ALA A 161 -9.33 0.03 -20.45
N THR A 162 -8.35 0.59 -19.73
CA THR A 162 -8.07 0.27 -18.33
C THR A 162 -8.35 1.52 -17.51
N TYR A 163 -9.19 1.39 -16.48
CA TYR A 163 -9.59 2.47 -15.58
C TYR A 163 -9.73 1.94 -14.15
N SER A 164 -9.75 2.86 -13.19
CA SER A 164 -9.99 2.57 -11.77
C SER A 164 -10.91 3.65 -11.18
N GLY A 165 -11.68 3.31 -10.14
CA GLY A 165 -12.56 4.25 -9.46
C GLY A 165 -13.85 3.61 -8.95
N ALA A 166 -14.58 4.34 -8.12
CA ALA A 166 -15.83 3.87 -7.50
C ALA A 166 -17.07 4.04 -8.38
N GLY A 167 -16.91 4.47 -9.63
CA GLY A 167 -17.99 4.63 -10.60
C GLY A 167 -19.14 5.46 -10.05
N GLU A 168 -20.37 5.01 -10.27
CA GLU A 168 -21.60 5.66 -9.78
C GLU A 168 -21.74 5.67 -8.25
N LEU A 169 -20.90 4.92 -7.53
CA LEU A 169 -20.90 4.93 -6.08
C LEU A 169 -20.07 6.09 -5.54
N ASN A 170 -19.14 6.65 -6.31
CA ASN A 170 -18.29 7.75 -5.85
C ASN A 170 -19.14 8.97 -5.47
N PRO A 171 -19.20 9.38 -4.19
CA PRO A 171 -20.02 10.52 -3.77
C PRO A 171 -19.53 11.81 -4.42
N LEU A 172 -18.21 11.97 -4.64
CA LEU A 172 -17.64 13.15 -5.29
C LEU A 172 -17.94 13.23 -6.80
N MET A 173 -18.38 12.14 -7.43
CA MET A 173 -18.84 12.15 -8.82
C MET A 173 -20.34 12.41 -8.95
N ASN A 174 -21.10 12.15 -7.88
CA ASN A 174 -22.52 12.47 -7.79
C ASN A 174 -22.77 13.85 -7.16
N ASP A 175 -21.71 14.53 -6.71
CA ASP A 175 -21.79 15.89 -6.23
C ASP A 175 -22.17 16.79 -7.42
N PRO A 176 -23.34 17.47 -7.37
CA PRO A 176 -23.80 18.31 -8.46
C PRO A 176 -22.97 19.58 -8.65
N ASP A 177 -22.08 19.91 -7.70
CA ASP A 177 -21.20 21.09 -7.71
C ASP A 177 -19.74 20.76 -8.09
#